data_AF-A0A367PUC1-F1
#
_entry.id   AF-A0A367PUC1-F1
#
_cell.length_a   1.000
_cell.length_b   1.000
_cell.length_c   1.000
_cell.angle_alpha   90.00
_cell.angle_beta   90.00
_cell.angle_gamma   90.00
#
_symmetry.space_group_name_H-M   'P 1'
#
loop_
_entity.id
_entity.type
_entity.pdbx_description
1 polymer ?
#
loop_
_entity_poly.entity_id
_entity_poly.type
_entity_poly.pdbx_seq_one_letter_code
_entity_poly.pdbx_strand_id
1 'polypeptide(L)'
;MLNINRVLNEDRLLREFTGLNRKGFDELSQSFEIVLNNEAIAKNQKPRKRCVGGGRKARLQRVEDKLFFILFYFNCYPTGRPHLNYC
;
A
#
# COMPACT_ATOMS: atom_id res chain seq x y z
N MET A 1 -9.37 5.42 15.01
CA MET A 1 -8.18 4.89 14.32
C MET A 1 -8.66 4.09 13.13
N LEU A 2 -8.09 4.29 11.94
CA LEU A 2 -8.52 3.59 10.72
C LEU A 2 -8.36 2.06 10.89
N ASN A 3 -9.42 1.30 10.64
CA ASN A 3 -9.40 -0.17 10.71
C ASN A 3 -9.26 -0.73 9.29
N ILE A 4 -8.03 -1.08 8.91
CA ILE A 4 -7.71 -1.58 7.57
C ILE A 4 -8.49 -2.86 7.26
N ASN A 5 -8.61 -3.78 8.22
CA ASN A 5 -9.36 -5.03 8.02
C ASN A 5 -10.83 -4.77 7.67
N ARG A 6 -11.46 -3.76 8.30
CA ARG A 6 -12.83 -3.38 7.97
C ARG A 6 -12.94 -2.85 6.55
N VAL A 7 -12.03 -1.94 6.17
CA VAL A 7 -12.02 -1.35 4.83
C VAL A 7 -11.78 -2.42 3.76
N LEU A 8 -10.85 -3.35 4.02
CA LEU A 8 -10.57 -4.47 3.13
C LEU A 8 -11.71 -5.49 3.04
N ASN A 9 -12.75 -5.44 3.89
CA ASN A 9 -13.89 -6.36 3.79
C ASN A 9 -15.16 -5.67 3.24
N GLU A 10 -15.19 -4.34 3.17
CA GLU A 10 -16.33 -3.57 2.69
C GLU A 10 -15.99 -2.90 1.35
N ASP A 11 -16.58 -3.37 0.24
CA ASP A 11 -16.27 -2.89 -1.12
C ASP A 11 -16.50 -1.39 -1.30
N ARG A 12 -17.52 -0.83 -0.65
CA ARG A 12 -17.77 0.61 -0.67
C ARG A 12 -16.61 1.39 -0.07
N LEU A 13 -16.15 0.99 1.13
CA LEU A 13 -15.05 1.67 1.80
C LEU A 13 -13.75 1.49 1.03
N LEU A 14 -13.48 0.28 0.54
CA LEU A 14 -12.30 0.01 -0.28
C LEU A 14 -12.24 0.99 -1.46
N ARG A 15 -13.36 1.18 -2.16
CA ARG A 15 -13.45 2.09 -3.31
C ARG A 15 -13.30 3.55 -2.92
N GLU A 16 -13.91 3.99 -1.83
CA GLU A 16 -13.76 5.37 -1.33
C GLU A 16 -12.30 5.68 -0.95
N PHE A 17 -11.60 4.75 -0.31
CA PHE A 17 -10.25 4.97 0.19
C PHE A 17 -9.15 4.76 -0.85
N THR A 18 -9.35 3.85 -1.81
CA THR A 18 -8.30 3.47 -2.79
C THR A 18 -8.63 3.85 -4.23
N GLY A 19 -9.89 4.20 -4.52
CA GLY A 19 -10.37 4.41 -5.89
C GLY A 19 -10.62 3.11 -6.68
N LEU A 20 -10.34 1.94 -6.12
CA LEU A 20 -10.44 0.64 -6.79
C LEU A 20 -11.63 -0.17 -6.27
N ASN A 21 -12.20 -1.00 -7.15
CA ASN A 21 -13.12 -2.06 -6.71
C ASN A 21 -12.33 -3.26 -6.16
N ARG A 22 -13.03 -4.23 -5.55
CA ARG A 22 -12.45 -5.46 -5.00
C ARG A 22 -11.48 -6.14 -5.96
N LYS A 23 -11.98 -6.47 -7.16
CA LYS A 23 -11.25 -7.21 -8.18
C LYS A 23 -9.96 -6.49 -8.58
N GLY A 24 -10.03 -5.19 -8.86
CA GLY A 24 -8.87 -4.38 -9.24
C GLY A 24 -7.85 -4.25 -8.12
N PHE A 25 -8.31 -4.17 -6.86
CA PHE A 25 -7.41 -4.19 -5.71
C PHE A 25 -6.69 -5.54 -5.58
N ASP A 26 -7.42 -6.66 -5.71
CA ASP A 26 -6.86 -8.00 -5.57
C ASP A 26 -5.84 -8.32 -6.67
N GLU A 27 -6.15 -7.98 -7.92
CA GLU A 27 -5.23 -8.12 -9.08
C GLU A 27 -3.95 -7.29 -8.89
N LEU A 28 -4.09 -6.05 -8.42
CA LEU A 28 -2.95 -5.20 -8.12
C LEU A 28 -2.15 -5.73 -6.92
N SER A 29 -2.81 -6.27 -5.90
CA SER A 29 -2.16 -6.85 -4.72
C SER A 29 -1.28 -8.03 -5.07
N GLN A 30 -1.75 -8.94 -5.93
CA GLN A 30 -0.96 -10.07 -6.43
C GLN A 30 0.27 -9.60 -7.19
N SER A 31 0.09 -8.66 -8.12
CA SER A 31 1.21 -8.11 -8.91
C SER A 31 2.22 -7.38 -8.02
N PHE A 32 1.73 -6.62 -7.05
CA PHE A 32 2.56 -5.90 -6.09
C PHE A 32 3.36 -6.84 -5.18
N GLU A 33 2.77 -7.95 -4.73
CA GLU A 33 3.47 -8.97 -3.93
C GLU A 33 4.68 -9.55 -4.66
N ILE A 34 4.51 -9.91 -5.94
CA ILE A 34 5.58 -10.46 -6.77
C ILE A 34 6.75 -9.49 -6.86
N VAL A 35 6.48 -8.21 -7.18
CA VAL A 35 7.52 -7.18 -7.30
C VAL A 35 8.19 -6.92 -5.95
N LEU A 36 7.41 -6.83 -4.87
CA LEU A 36 7.92 -6.59 -3.52
C LEU A 36 8.89 -7.70 -3.07
N ASN A 37 8.56 -8.96 -3.35
CA ASN A 37 9.39 -10.11 -3.01
C ASN A 37 10.68 -10.11 -3.85
N ASN A 38 10.58 -9.84 -5.15
CA ASN A 38 11.75 -9.74 -6.04
C ASN A 38 12.70 -8.61 -5.60
N GLU A 39 12.17 -7.45 -5.22
CA GLU A 39 12.97 -6.36 -4.67
C GLU A 39 13.66 -6.73 -3.35
N ALA A 40 12.96 -7.46 -2.47
CA ALA A 40 13.52 -7.89 -1.19
C ALA A 40 14.73 -8.82 -1.39
N ILE A 41 14.65 -9.73 -2.36
CA ILE A 41 15.76 -10.60 -2.77
C ILE A 41 16.92 -9.77 -3.29
N ALA A 42 16.67 -8.84 -4.22
CA ALA A 42 17.70 -7.97 -4.79
C ALA A 42 18.39 -7.09 -3.74
N LYS A 43 17.66 -6.56 -2.76
CA LYS A 43 18.20 -5.74 -1.66
C LYS A 43 19.07 -6.56 -0.69
N ASN A 44 18.81 -7.86 -0.54
CA ASN A 44 19.64 -8.72 0.29
C ASN A 44 21.01 -9.04 -0.34
N GLN A 45 21.15 -8.91 -1.65
CA GLN A 45 22.42 -9.12 -2.35
C GLN A 45 23.37 -7.92 -2.24
N LYS A 46 22.87 -6.74 -1.84
CA LYS A 46 23.69 -5.54 -1.67
C LYS A 46 24.36 -5.52 -0.29
N PRO A 47 25.64 -5.10 -0.18
CA PRO A 47 26.31 -4.99 1.10
C PRO A 47 25.57 -3.99 2.00
N ARG A 48 25.08 -4.46 3.16
CA ARG A 48 24.36 -3.64 4.14
C ARG A 48 25.23 -3.34 5.36
N LYS A 49 25.21 -2.08 5.81
CA LYS A 49 25.86 -1.64 7.05
C LYS A 49 25.17 -2.15 8.33
N ARG A 50 23.90 -2.58 8.25
CA ARG A 50 23.12 -3.08 9.39
C ARG A 50 22.75 -4.56 9.19
N CYS A 51 22.77 -5.32 10.28
CA CYS A 51 22.27 -6.69 10.31
C CYS A 51 20.81 -6.76 9.87
N VAL A 52 20.42 -7.89 9.25
CA VAL A 52 19.03 -8.16 8.89
C VAL A 52 18.19 -8.18 10.17
N GLY A 53 17.08 -7.44 10.20
CA GLY A 53 16.17 -7.43 11.35
C GLY A 53 16.59 -6.54 12.52
N GLY A 54 17.72 -5.82 12.46
CA GLY A 54 18.17 -4.92 13.54
C GLY A 54 17.37 -3.61 13.70
N GLY A 55 16.29 -3.44 12.94
CA GLY A 55 15.42 -2.26 13.00
C GLY A 55 14.07 -2.55 13.67
N ARG A 56 13.26 -1.51 13.86
CA ARG A 56 11.88 -1.67 14.35
C ARG A 56 11.10 -2.59 13.41
N LYS A 57 10.39 -3.57 13.99
CA LYS A 57 9.48 -4.44 13.23
C LYS A 57 8.46 -3.60 12.46
N ALA A 58 8.19 -3.96 11.21
CA ALA A 58 7.19 -3.28 10.39
C ALA A 58 5.82 -3.31 11.08
N ARG A 59 5.05 -2.21 10.99
CA ARG A 59 3.67 -2.18 11.49
C ARG A 59 2.68 -2.78 10.49
N LEU A 60 2.93 -2.59 9.20
CA LEU A 60 2.16 -3.16 8.11
C LEU A 60 2.84 -4.48 7.72
N GLN A 61 2.29 -5.59 8.22
CA GLN A 61 2.86 -6.92 8.03
C GLN A 61 2.41 -7.52 6.70
N ARG A 62 1.11 -7.43 6.42
CA ARG A 62 0.49 -7.99 5.22
C ARG A 62 0.80 -7.14 3.99
N VAL A 63 0.76 -7.75 2.82
CA VAL A 63 1.03 -7.06 1.56
C VAL A 63 -0.11 -6.09 1.24
N GLU A 64 -1.34 -6.53 1.49
CA GLU A 64 -2.58 -5.78 1.33
C GLU A 64 -2.57 -4.51 2.17
N ASP A 65 -2.08 -4.58 3.42
CA ASP A 65 -1.96 -3.41 4.31
C ASP A 65 -1.01 -2.35 3.74
N LYS A 66 0.11 -2.79 3.14
CA LYS A 66 1.12 -1.91 2.54
C LYS A 66 0.56 -1.27 1.27
N LEU A 67 -0.06 -2.07 0.40
CA LEU A 67 -0.67 -1.57 -0.82
C LEU A 67 -1.80 -0.58 -0.51
N PHE A 68 -2.69 -0.94 0.42
CA PHE A 68 -3.76 -0.07 0.89
C PHE A 68 -3.20 1.27 1.36
N PHE A 69 -2.17 1.27 2.20
CA PHE A 69 -1.58 2.50 2.71
C PHE A 69 -1.00 3.39 1.61
N ILE A 70 -0.35 2.80 0.60
CA ILE A 70 0.18 3.52 -0.56
C ILE A 70 -0.96 4.18 -1.35
N LEU A 71 -2.01 3.42 -1.68
CA LEU A 71 -3.16 3.92 -2.44
C LEU A 71 -3.95 4.97 -1.67
N PHE A 72 -4.20 4.72 -0.38
CA PHE A 72 -4.80 5.67 0.54
C PHE A 72 -4.01 6.97 0.59
N TYR A 73 -2.67 6.89 0.67
CA TYR A 73 -1.81 8.06 0.66
C TYR A 73 -1.96 8.85 -0.64
N PHE A 74 -1.96 8.19 -1.81
CA PHE A 74 -2.17 8.88 -3.08
C PHE A 74 -3.56 9.49 -3.22
N ASN A 75 -4.59 8.84 -2.68
CA ASN A 75 -5.96 9.32 -2.76
C ASN A 75 -6.22 10.50 -1.80
N CYS A 76 -5.63 10.46 -0.59
CA CYS A 76 -5.85 11.48 0.44
C CYS A 76 -4.83 12.61 0.44
N TYR A 77 -3.66 12.43 -0.19
CA TYR A 77 -2.62 13.45 -0.24
C TYR A 77 -2.63 14.15 -1.60
N PRO A 78 -3.30 15.31 -1.75
CA PRO A 78 -3.29 16.07 -2.98
C PRO A 78 -1.92 16.72 -3.13
N THR A 79 -0.94 16.03 -3.69
CA THR A 79 0.40 16.59 -3.96
C THR A 79 0.43 17.61 -5.10
N GLY A 80 -0.72 18.00 -5.67
CA GLY A 80 -0.77 19.11 -6.62
C GLY A 80 -1.86 19.01 -7.67
N ARG A 81 -3.14 19.02 -7.29
CA ARG A 81 -4.16 19.57 -8.18
C ARG A 81 -4.35 21.05 -7.81
N PRO A 82 -3.90 22.01 -8.64
CA PRO A 82 -4.48 23.33 -8.57
C PRO A 82 -5.96 23.15 -8.88
N HIS A 83 -6.81 23.44 -7.89
CA HIS A 83 -8.22 23.74 -7.99
C HIS A 83 -8.89 23.31 -9.31
N LEU A 84 -9.35 22.06 -9.38
CA LEU A 84 -10.48 21.76 -10.26
C LEU A 84 -11.69 22.40 -9.58
N ASN A 85 -11.97 23.64 -9.99
CA ASN A 85 -13.17 24.38 -9.66
C ASN A 85 -14.39 23.50 -9.94
N TYR A 86 -15.02 23.04 -8.86
CA TYR A 86 -16.44 22.73 -8.86
C TYR A 86 -17.08 23.68 -7.86
N CYS A 87 -17.42 24.86 -8.38
CA CYS A 87 -18.50 25.78 -8.02
C CYS A 87 -18.16 27.16 -8.58
#